data_AF-A0A9W8RQ98-F1
#
_entry.id   AF-A0A9W8RQ98-F1
#
_cell.length_a   1.000
_cell.length_b   1.000
_cell.length_c   1.000
_cell.angle_alpha   90.00
_cell.angle_beta   90.00
_cell.angle_gamma   90.00
#
_symmetry.space_group_name_H-M   'P 1'
#
loop_
_entity.id
_entity.type
_entity.pdbx_description
1 polymer ?
#
loop_
_entity_poly.entity_id
_entity_poly.type
_entity_poly.pdbx_seq_one_letter_code
_entity_poly.pdbx_strand_id
1 'polypeptide(L)'
;MVGNISVATVVSFLVTTFPSIKLGLMVGIGGGVPSNKVRLGDVVVSTPVGQFPGVVKWDSGKVHEERFERTGSLNNPPHSLLTALSQLETQHNLVGTKIPDYLQELEKKWPRLASKSTHAGLQDMLFKASYSHIQKPVSGTGEDTDDEGDDEKQGSCSLCDKAMTVKRTPRDMLVHYGLIASGDKLIKDATSRNKLNKDLGGGVLCIEMEAAGLINQFPCVVIRGICDYADSHKNKDWQEHAAVIAAAFAKELLQYVQPSDIERQHPAKDTLDDG
;
A
#
# COMPACT_ATOMS: atom_id res chain seq x y z
N MET A 1 6.29 16.40 0.26
CA MET A 1 4.96 16.43 0.90
C MET A 1 4.09 15.37 0.25
N VAL A 2 3.96 14.20 0.88
CA VAL A 2 3.02 13.13 0.49
C VAL A 2 2.06 12.98 1.66
N GLY A 3 0.76 12.95 1.40
CA GLY A 3 -0.27 12.89 2.44
C GLY A 3 -1.67 13.18 1.89
N ASN A 4 -2.69 12.84 2.69
CA ASN A 4 -4.11 12.88 2.31
C ASN A 4 -4.57 14.20 1.66
N ILE A 5 -4.09 15.35 2.16
CA ILE A 5 -4.50 16.70 1.67
C ILE A 5 -4.09 16.92 0.21
N SER A 6 -2.90 16.44 -0.17
CA SER A 6 -2.41 16.56 -1.55
C SER A 6 -3.24 15.70 -2.51
N VAL A 7 -3.62 14.49 -2.09
CA VAL A 7 -4.39 13.56 -2.92
C VAL A 7 -5.83 14.01 -3.13
N ALA A 8 -6.52 14.48 -2.07
CA ALA A 8 -7.88 15.00 -2.19
C ALA A 8 -7.97 16.16 -3.19
N THR A 9 -6.98 17.06 -3.16
CA THR A 9 -6.90 18.21 -4.07
C THR A 9 -6.77 17.76 -5.53
N VAL A 10 -5.84 16.84 -5.82
CA VAL A 10 -5.62 16.32 -7.17
C VAL A 10 -6.89 15.67 -7.73
N VAL A 11 -7.62 14.95 -6.89
CA VAL A 11 -8.82 14.24 -7.29
C VAL A 11 -10.00 15.17 -7.52
N SER A 12 -10.16 16.21 -6.70
CA SER A 12 -11.14 17.26 -6.96
C SER A 12 -10.91 17.89 -8.34
N PHE A 13 -9.66 18.21 -8.70
CA PHE A 13 -9.33 18.70 -10.05
C PHE A 13 -9.59 17.67 -11.14
N LEU A 14 -9.19 16.41 -10.94
CA LEU A 14 -9.37 15.33 -11.90
C LEU A 14 -10.85 15.13 -12.24
N VAL A 15 -11.69 15.00 -11.22
CA VAL A 15 -13.12 14.73 -11.35
C VAL A 15 -13.87 15.93 -11.96
N THR A 16 -13.46 17.14 -11.62
CA THR A 16 -14.02 18.38 -12.20
C THR A 16 -13.64 18.53 -13.67
N THR A 17 -12.39 18.21 -14.02
CA THR A 17 -11.84 18.38 -15.38
C THR A 17 -12.31 17.28 -16.33
N PHE A 18 -12.46 16.05 -15.84
CA PHE A 18 -12.85 14.87 -16.62
C PHE A 18 -14.17 14.29 -16.11
N PRO A 19 -15.32 14.89 -16.49
CA PRO A 19 -16.63 14.57 -15.91
C PRO A 19 -17.16 13.18 -16.28
N SER A 20 -16.48 12.44 -17.16
CA SER A 20 -16.84 11.08 -17.55
C SER A 20 -16.13 10.00 -16.72
N ILE A 21 -15.22 10.37 -15.81
CA ILE A 21 -14.59 9.41 -14.89
C ILE A 21 -15.65 8.92 -13.90
N LYS A 22 -15.72 7.59 -13.72
CA LYS A 22 -16.72 6.92 -12.87
C LYS A 22 -16.12 6.15 -11.69
N LEU A 23 -14.87 5.72 -11.83
CA LEU A 23 -14.12 5.04 -10.79
C LEU A 23 -12.62 5.31 -10.94
N GLY A 24 -11.86 4.92 -9.92
CA GLY A 24 -10.41 4.92 -10.01
C GLY A 24 -9.75 3.71 -9.36
N LEU A 25 -8.46 3.57 -9.66
CA LEU A 25 -7.56 2.65 -8.98
C LEU A 25 -6.48 3.50 -8.31
N MET A 26 -6.34 3.37 -7.00
CA MET A 26 -5.28 4.02 -6.25
C MET A 26 -4.11 3.06 -6.11
N VAL A 27 -3.14 3.20 -7.00
CA VAL A 27 -2.00 2.28 -7.13
C VAL A 27 -0.76 2.93 -6.53
N GLY A 28 -0.05 2.19 -5.68
CA GLY A 28 1.21 2.67 -5.13
C GLY A 28 1.92 1.62 -4.30
N ILE A 29 2.77 2.08 -3.38
CA ILE A 29 3.50 1.23 -2.45
C ILE A 29 2.97 1.36 -1.03
N GLY A 30 3.25 0.38 -0.18
CA GLY A 30 2.91 0.42 1.23
C GLY A 30 3.77 -0.52 2.08
N GLY A 31 3.66 -0.37 3.40
CA GLY A 31 4.36 -1.20 4.38
C GLY A 31 3.53 -2.43 4.73
N GLY A 32 4.11 -3.62 4.59
CA GLY A 32 3.44 -4.89 4.86
C GLY A 32 3.39 -5.21 6.36
N VAL A 33 2.35 -5.93 6.79
CA VAL A 33 2.21 -6.45 8.15
C VAL A 33 2.60 -7.93 8.18
N PRO A 34 3.82 -8.29 8.63
CA PRO A 34 4.38 -9.62 8.43
C PRO A 34 3.70 -10.73 9.24
N SER A 35 3.04 -10.37 10.36
CA SER A 35 2.27 -11.31 11.19
C SER A 35 1.14 -11.97 10.40
N ASN A 36 0.66 -11.29 9.34
CA ASN A 36 -0.39 -11.76 8.45
C ASN A 36 0.17 -12.35 7.15
N LYS A 37 1.41 -12.87 7.20
CA LYS A 37 2.13 -13.56 6.11
C LYS A 37 2.48 -12.69 4.90
N VAL A 38 2.27 -11.38 4.98
CA VAL A 38 2.69 -10.39 3.98
C VAL A 38 4.21 -10.33 3.92
N ARG A 39 4.73 -10.23 2.68
CA ARG A 39 6.16 -10.16 2.36
C ARG A 39 6.46 -9.02 1.39
N LEU A 40 7.72 -8.59 1.35
CA LEU A 40 8.20 -7.68 0.31
C LEU A 40 7.96 -8.29 -1.07
N GLY A 41 7.47 -7.48 -2.01
CA GLY A 41 7.08 -7.94 -3.36
C GLY A 41 5.68 -8.56 -3.47
N ASP A 42 4.94 -8.69 -2.36
CA ASP A 42 3.52 -9.02 -2.45
C ASP A 42 2.68 -7.81 -2.91
N VAL A 43 1.44 -8.08 -3.31
CA VAL A 43 0.40 -7.08 -3.53
C VAL A 43 -0.65 -7.20 -2.43
N VAL A 44 -1.10 -6.07 -1.91
CA VAL A 44 -2.31 -5.98 -1.08
C VAL A 44 -3.34 -5.13 -1.80
N VAL A 45 -4.56 -5.66 -1.95
CA VAL A 45 -5.71 -4.94 -2.51
C VAL A 45 -6.82 -4.79 -1.48
N SER A 46 -7.37 -3.58 -1.37
CA SER A 46 -8.41 -3.27 -0.38
C SER A 46 -9.72 -3.98 -0.73
N THR A 47 -10.20 -4.86 0.13
CA THR A 47 -11.53 -5.48 0.05
C THR A 47 -12.23 -5.45 1.40
N PRO A 48 -13.57 -5.35 1.46
CA PRO A 48 -14.29 -5.35 2.73
C PRO A 48 -14.01 -6.61 3.55
N VAL A 49 -13.67 -6.44 4.83
CA VAL A 49 -13.39 -7.53 5.78
C VAL A 49 -14.06 -7.23 7.11
N GLY A 50 -15.00 -8.09 7.51
CA GLY A 50 -15.77 -7.91 8.75
C GLY A 50 -16.49 -6.56 8.75
N GLN A 51 -16.17 -5.72 9.73
CA GLN A 51 -16.76 -4.37 9.87
C GLN A 51 -16.06 -3.28 9.04
N PHE A 52 -14.95 -3.61 8.37
CA PHE A 52 -14.15 -2.61 7.66
C PHE A 52 -14.44 -2.64 6.15
N PRO A 53 -14.54 -1.47 5.50
CA PRO A 53 -14.84 -1.36 4.07
C PRO A 53 -13.63 -1.70 3.16
N GLY A 54 -12.56 -2.24 3.73
CA GLY A 54 -11.30 -2.57 3.05
C GLY A 54 -10.18 -1.55 3.29
N VAL A 55 -10.54 -0.32 3.65
CA VAL A 55 -9.59 0.66 4.19
C VAL A 55 -10.11 1.23 5.50
N VAL A 56 -9.22 1.42 6.47
CA VAL A 56 -9.54 2.06 7.76
C VAL A 56 -8.62 3.25 7.99
N LYS A 57 -9.19 4.43 8.27
CA LYS A 57 -8.41 5.57 8.76
C LYS A 57 -8.04 5.32 10.22
N TRP A 58 -6.77 5.04 10.50
CA TRP A 58 -6.38 4.55 11.82
C TRP A 58 -6.08 5.64 12.85
N ASP A 59 -5.76 6.85 12.40
CA ASP A 59 -5.34 7.97 13.24
C ASP A 59 -6.40 9.07 13.40
N SER A 60 -7.63 8.84 12.92
CA SER A 60 -8.76 9.73 13.14
C SER A 60 -9.66 9.25 14.28
N GLY A 61 -9.84 10.10 15.28
CA GLY A 61 -10.54 9.74 16.50
C GLY A 61 -10.53 10.84 17.54
N LYS A 62 -11.19 10.57 18.66
CA LYS A 62 -11.24 11.44 19.83
C LYS A 62 -10.33 10.89 20.92
N VAL A 63 -9.70 11.78 21.68
CA VAL A 63 -8.91 11.40 22.85
C VAL A 63 -9.75 11.69 24.09
N HIS A 64 -10.01 10.67 24.91
CA HIS A 64 -10.69 10.77 26.19
C HIS A 64 -9.86 10.09 27.27
N GLU A 65 -9.47 10.82 28.31
CA GLU A 65 -8.78 10.28 29.50
C GLU A 65 -7.68 9.25 29.15
N GLU A 66 -6.77 9.65 28.25
CA GLU A 66 -5.64 8.85 27.75
C GLU A 66 -5.99 7.68 26.80
N ARG A 67 -7.26 7.52 26.40
CA ARG A 67 -7.70 6.55 25.40
C ARG A 67 -8.07 7.23 24.09
N PHE A 68 -7.52 6.72 23.00
CA PHE A 68 -7.91 7.10 21.65
C PHE A 68 -9.09 6.23 21.19
N GLU A 69 -10.20 6.87 20.89
CA GLU A 69 -11.38 6.25 20.29
C GLU A 69 -11.43 6.60 18.81
N ARG A 70 -11.23 5.61 17.94
CA ARG A 70 -11.30 5.79 16.49
C ARG A 70 -12.74 6.13 16.08
N THR A 71 -12.90 7.18 15.29
CA THR A 71 -14.22 7.62 14.78
C THR A 71 -14.24 7.65 13.25
N GLY A 72 -15.44 7.63 12.69
CA GLY A 72 -15.65 7.69 11.24
C GLY A 72 -15.58 6.33 10.54
N SER A 73 -16.09 6.33 9.33
CA SER A 73 -16.04 5.20 8.39
C SER A 73 -15.63 5.73 7.02
N LEU A 74 -14.96 4.87 6.25
CA LEU A 74 -14.71 5.12 4.84
C LEU A 74 -15.76 4.42 3.99
N ASN A 75 -15.91 4.86 2.74
CA ASN A 75 -16.77 4.18 1.77
C ASN A 75 -16.19 2.83 1.34
N ASN A 76 -17.08 1.92 0.93
CA ASN A 76 -16.67 0.68 0.27
C ASN A 76 -16.17 0.96 -1.16
N PRO A 77 -15.28 0.11 -1.70
CA PRO A 77 -15.00 0.12 -3.13
C PRO A 77 -16.28 -0.05 -3.98
N PRO A 78 -16.33 0.52 -5.19
CA PRO A 78 -17.45 0.34 -6.11
C PRO A 78 -17.81 -1.12 -6.35
N HIS A 79 -19.11 -1.42 -6.47
CA HIS A 79 -19.60 -2.78 -6.72
C HIS A 79 -19.01 -3.40 -8.00
N SER A 80 -18.81 -2.59 -9.04
CA SER A 80 -18.15 -2.98 -10.29
C SER A 80 -16.74 -3.53 -10.04
N LEU A 81 -15.95 -2.85 -9.21
CA LEU A 81 -14.62 -3.29 -8.81
C LEU A 81 -14.67 -4.49 -7.87
N LEU A 82 -15.60 -4.54 -6.92
CA LEU A 82 -15.75 -5.70 -6.02
C LEU A 82 -16.11 -6.98 -6.80
N THR A 83 -16.97 -6.87 -7.81
CA THR A 83 -17.33 -8.00 -8.69
C THR A 83 -16.12 -8.48 -9.47
N ALA A 84 -15.36 -7.55 -10.08
CA ALA A 84 -14.13 -7.87 -10.80
C ALA A 84 -13.08 -8.51 -9.88
N LEU A 85 -12.92 -8.01 -8.65
CA LEU A 85 -12.00 -8.57 -7.66
C LEU A 85 -12.38 -9.99 -7.24
N SER A 86 -13.67 -10.26 -7.02
CA SER A 86 -14.14 -11.61 -6.66
C SER A 86 -13.88 -12.63 -7.78
N GLN A 87 -14.09 -12.23 -9.04
CA GLN A 87 -13.75 -13.07 -10.19
C GLN A 87 -12.24 -13.28 -10.31
N LEU A 88 -11.44 -12.22 -10.13
CA LEU A 88 -9.99 -12.28 -10.19
C LEU A 88 -9.40 -13.15 -9.07
N GLU A 89 -9.89 -13.00 -7.84
CA GLU A 89 -9.47 -13.82 -6.68
C GLU A 89 -9.78 -15.30 -6.91
N THR A 90 -10.96 -15.60 -7.47
CA THR A 90 -11.31 -16.97 -7.88
C THR A 90 -10.32 -17.50 -8.91
N GLN A 91 -9.97 -16.70 -9.92
CA GLN A 91 -8.99 -17.11 -10.92
C GLN A 91 -7.60 -17.34 -10.32
N HIS A 92 -7.15 -16.47 -9.41
CA HIS A 92 -5.87 -16.60 -8.71
C HIS A 92 -5.79 -17.90 -7.91
N ASN A 93 -6.89 -18.30 -7.26
CA ASN A 93 -6.97 -19.58 -6.54
C ASN A 93 -6.91 -20.80 -7.47
N LEU A 94 -7.42 -20.68 -8.71
CA LEU A 94 -7.47 -21.79 -9.67
C LEU A 94 -6.16 -21.97 -10.45
N VAL A 95 -5.55 -20.88 -10.91
CA VAL A 95 -4.41 -20.94 -11.85
C VAL A 95 -3.25 -20.01 -11.50
N GLY A 96 -3.38 -19.20 -10.45
CA GLY A 96 -2.40 -18.17 -10.09
C GLY A 96 -2.61 -16.82 -10.76
N THR A 97 -1.81 -15.84 -10.37
CA THR A 97 -1.80 -14.47 -10.94
C THR A 97 -0.96 -14.39 -12.21
N LYS A 98 -1.36 -13.49 -13.13
CA LYS A 98 -0.60 -13.16 -14.33
C LYS A 98 0.51 -12.12 -14.12
N ILE A 99 0.72 -11.63 -12.89
CA ILE A 99 1.76 -10.64 -12.60
C ILE A 99 3.16 -11.09 -13.10
N PRO A 100 3.63 -12.34 -12.86
CA PRO A 100 4.92 -12.80 -13.36
C PRO A 100 5.04 -12.71 -14.89
N ASP A 101 3.97 -13.00 -15.62
CA ASP A 101 3.94 -12.89 -17.09
C ASP A 101 4.07 -11.42 -17.53
N TYR A 102 3.40 -10.50 -16.85
CA TYR A 102 3.52 -9.07 -17.14
C TYR A 102 4.92 -8.52 -16.83
N LEU A 103 5.58 -9.03 -15.79
CA LEU A 103 6.97 -8.67 -15.49
C LEU A 103 7.92 -9.16 -16.60
N GLN A 104 7.74 -10.40 -17.09
CA GLN A 104 8.52 -10.91 -18.22
C GLN A 104 8.27 -10.12 -19.51
N GLU A 105 7.04 -9.69 -19.77
CA GLU A 105 6.73 -8.79 -20.88
C GLU A 105 7.41 -7.43 -20.73
N LEU A 106 7.42 -6.88 -19.50
CA LEU A 106 8.03 -5.60 -19.19
C LEU A 106 9.54 -5.64 -19.42
N GLU A 107 10.21 -6.73 -19.04
CA GLU A 107 11.64 -6.95 -19.31
C GLU A 107 11.97 -6.91 -20.80
N LYS A 108 11.11 -7.52 -21.62
CA LYS A 108 11.29 -7.56 -23.08
C LYS A 108 10.99 -6.21 -23.74
N LYS A 109 9.91 -5.54 -23.33
CA LYS A 109 9.43 -4.30 -23.98
C LYS A 109 10.16 -3.05 -23.51
N TRP A 110 10.52 -2.98 -22.23
CA TRP A 110 11.09 -1.79 -21.60
C TRP A 110 12.32 -2.12 -20.74
N PRO A 111 13.43 -2.56 -21.36
CA PRO A 111 14.61 -3.03 -20.62
C PRO A 111 15.22 -1.97 -19.69
N ARG A 112 15.11 -0.67 -20.01
CA ARG A 112 15.56 0.42 -19.12
C ARG A 112 14.71 0.59 -17.86
N LEU A 113 13.42 0.28 -17.95
CA LEU A 113 12.52 0.28 -16.79
C LEU A 113 12.74 -0.99 -15.97
N ALA A 114 12.89 -2.13 -16.64
CA ALA A 114 13.17 -3.41 -16.02
C ALA A 114 14.47 -3.40 -15.21
N SER A 115 15.55 -2.81 -15.74
CA SER A 115 16.84 -2.72 -15.04
C SER A 115 16.77 -2.00 -13.68
N LYS A 116 15.71 -1.22 -13.45
CA LYS A 116 15.40 -0.50 -12.21
C LYS A 116 14.37 -1.23 -11.34
N SER A 117 13.41 -1.93 -11.96
CA SER A 117 12.24 -2.47 -11.26
C SER A 117 12.23 -3.98 -11.10
N THR A 118 13.08 -4.74 -11.79
CA THR A 118 13.14 -6.21 -11.71
C THR A 118 14.50 -6.71 -11.24
N HIS A 119 15.14 -5.97 -10.33
CA HIS A 119 16.48 -6.24 -9.83
C HIS A 119 16.67 -7.69 -9.39
N ALA A 120 17.56 -8.40 -10.10
CA ALA A 120 18.09 -9.67 -9.64
C ALA A 120 18.84 -9.44 -8.32
N GLY A 121 18.32 -9.99 -7.22
CA GLY A 121 18.95 -9.86 -5.89
C GLY A 121 18.10 -9.18 -4.82
N LEU A 122 16.86 -8.77 -5.12
CA LEU A 122 15.91 -8.37 -4.07
C LEU A 122 15.67 -9.54 -3.10
N GLN A 123 15.90 -9.28 -1.82
CA GLN A 123 15.74 -10.26 -0.76
C GLN A 123 14.69 -9.80 0.24
N ASP A 124 13.76 -10.70 0.56
CA ASP A 124 12.84 -10.53 1.68
C ASP A 124 13.62 -10.65 3.00
N MET A 125 14.05 -9.52 3.55
CA MET A 125 14.74 -9.44 4.84
C MET A 125 13.82 -8.85 5.90
N LEU A 126 13.11 -9.73 6.61
CA LEU A 126 12.33 -9.37 7.80
C LEU A 126 13.20 -9.48 9.05
N PHE A 127 13.43 -8.38 9.76
CA PHE A 127 14.10 -8.39 11.07
C PHE A 127 13.12 -8.72 12.20
N LYS A 128 13.62 -9.26 13.31
CA LYS A 128 12.85 -9.43 14.55
C LYS A 128 12.29 -8.07 14.99
N ALA A 129 11.05 -8.04 15.47
CA ALA A 129 10.38 -6.80 15.88
C ALA A 129 11.10 -6.05 17.02
N SER A 130 11.89 -6.75 17.83
CA SER A 130 12.68 -6.17 18.92
C SER A 130 14.05 -5.64 18.48
N TYR A 131 14.42 -5.81 17.22
CA TYR A 131 15.69 -5.36 16.67
C TYR A 131 15.47 -4.02 15.97
N SER A 132 16.28 -3.01 16.29
CA SER A 132 16.22 -1.70 15.67
C SER A 132 17.31 -1.57 14.59
N HIS A 133 17.02 -0.78 13.56
CA HIS A 133 17.97 -0.49 12.50
C HIS A 133 19.23 0.18 13.06
N ILE A 134 20.40 -0.25 12.56
CA ILE A 134 21.69 0.30 12.93
C ILE A 134 22.12 1.31 11.85
N GLN A 135 22.12 2.60 12.22
CA GLN A 135 22.57 3.67 11.35
C GLN A 135 24.10 3.81 11.38
N LYS A 136 24.67 4.31 10.28
CA LYS A 136 26.08 4.73 10.28
C LYS A 136 26.25 5.87 11.30
N PRO A 137 27.27 5.84 12.17
CA PRO A 137 27.61 7.03 12.94
C PRO A 137 27.98 8.15 11.96
N VAL A 138 27.28 9.27 12.05
CA VAL A 138 27.59 10.46 11.24
C VAL A 138 28.94 10.98 11.75
N SER A 139 29.99 10.82 10.95
CA SER A 139 31.26 11.48 11.20
C SER A 139 31.03 12.99 11.08
N GLY A 140 31.13 13.69 12.22
CA GLY A 140 30.72 15.08 12.35
C GLY A 140 31.51 16.05 11.48
N THR A 141 30.78 16.86 10.74
CA THR A 141 31.03 18.30 10.57
C THR A 141 29.66 18.96 10.56
N GLY A 142 29.36 19.73 11.59
CA GLY A 142 28.09 20.41 11.74
C GLY A 142 27.91 21.46 10.66
N GLU A 143 26.79 21.38 9.97
CA GLU A 143 26.03 22.54 9.51
C GLU A 143 24.57 22.19 9.80
N ASP A 144 24.00 22.90 10.78
CA ASP A 144 22.57 22.88 11.09
C ASP A 144 21.84 23.55 9.92
N THR A 145 21.51 22.77 8.90
CA THR A 145 20.45 23.14 7.95
C THR A 145 19.17 22.51 8.47
N ASP A 146 18.21 23.38 8.86
CA ASP A 146 16.83 23.05 9.21
C ASP A 146 16.06 22.45 8.02
N ASP A 147 16.53 21.31 7.51
CA ASP A 147 15.88 20.56 6.45
C ASP A 147 14.90 19.58 7.10
N GLU A 148 13.63 19.97 7.17
CA GLU A 148 12.48 19.09 7.48
C GLU A 148 12.26 18.05 6.35
N GLY A 149 13.31 17.28 6.03
CA GLY A 149 13.40 16.30 4.95
C GLY A 149 14.10 14.99 5.36
N ASP A 150 14.14 14.70 6.66
CA ASP A 150 14.97 13.65 7.29
C ASP A 150 14.53 12.19 7.00
N ASP A 151 13.82 11.94 5.89
CA ASP A 151 13.50 10.61 5.37
C ASP A 151 14.62 10.02 4.47
N GLU A 152 15.65 10.79 4.15
CA GLU A 152 16.72 10.36 3.25
C GLU A 152 17.82 9.52 3.91
N LYS A 153 18.02 9.60 5.23
CA LYS A 153 19.18 9.01 5.94
C LYS A 153 18.96 7.63 6.57
N GLN A 154 17.78 7.02 6.46
CA GLN A 154 17.61 5.60 6.80
C GLN A 154 18.21 4.74 5.68
N GLY A 155 19.53 4.57 5.75
CA GLY A 155 20.34 3.81 4.79
C GLY A 155 20.06 2.31 4.80
N SER A 156 20.59 1.63 3.77
CA SER A 156 20.47 0.18 3.60
C SER A 156 20.78 -0.60 4.89
N CYS A 157 20.15 -1.76 5.07
CA CYS A 157 20.39 -2.67 6.21
C CYS A 157 21.76 -3.38 6.15
N SER A 158 22.76 -2.76 5.52
CA SER A 158 24.10 -3.29 5.32
C SER A 158 24.89 -3.46 6.63
N LEU A 159 24.61 -2.62 7.63
CA LEU A 159 25.20 -2.70 8.98
C LEU A 159 24.37 -3.50 9.98
N CYS A 160 23.18 -3.95 9.59
CA CYS A 160 22.32 -4.70 10.48
C CYS A 160 22.79 -6.16 10.60
N ASP A 161 22.71 -6.72 11.80
CA ASP A 161 23.03 -8.11 12.04
C ASP A 161 22.01 -9.02 11.35
N LYS A 162 22.45 -9.71 10.29
CA LYS A 162 21.62 -10.65 9.54
C LYS A 162 21.15 -11.85 10.39
N ALA A 163 21.80 -12.17 11.50
CA ALA A 163 21.33 -13.19 12.44
C ALA A 163 20.02 -12.78 13.16
N MET A 164 19.68 -11.48 13.13
CA MET A 164 18.43 -10.95 13.66
C MET A 164 17.27 -11.00 12.65
N THR A 165 17.50 -11.56 11.46
CA THR A 165 16.42 -11.84 10.50
C THR A 165 15.58 -13.05 10.92
N VAL A 166 14.28 -12.99 10.59
CA VAL A 166 13.35 -14.08 10.78
C VAL A 166 13.52 -15.05 9.61
N LYS A 167 13.90 -16.30 9.91
CA LYS A 167 13.96 -17.35 8.89
C LYS A 167 12.57 -17.62 8.34
N ARG A 168 12.42 -17.48 7.03
CA ARG A 168 11.18 -17.72 6.29
C ARG A 168 11.44 -18.70 5.16
N THR A 169 10.51 -19.63 4.94
CA THR A 169 10.58 -20.54 3.79
C THR A 169 10.44 -19.73 2.50
N PRO A 170 11.26 -19.99 1.47
CA PRO A 170 11.07 -19.39 0.16
C PRO A 170 9.65 -19.67 -0.36
N ARG A 171 9.04 -18.66 -1.00
CA ARG A 171 7.78 -18.78 -1.73
C ARG A 171 7.72 -17.74 -2.83
N ASP A 172 6.83 -17.96 -3.78
CA ASP A 172 6.47 -16.97 -4.79
C ASP A 172 5.71 -15.79 -4.18
N MET A 173 5.62 -14.69 -4.94
CA MET A 173 4.83 -13.52 -4.55
C MET A 173 3.35 -13.88 -4.41
N LEU A 174 2.64 -13.21 -3.50
CA LEU A 174 1.21 -13.41 -3.28
C LEU A 174 0.43 -12.11 -3.47
N VAL A 175 -0.82 -12.28 -3.88
CA VAL A 175 -1.84 -11.23 -3.81
C VAL A 175 -2.66 -11.47 -2.56
N HIS A 176 -2.82 -10.44 -1.74
CA HIS A 176 -3.65 -10.47 -0.53
C HIS A 176 -4.84 -9.54 -0.70
N TYR A 177 -6.03 -10.06 -0.43
CA TYR A 177 -7.28 -9.33 -0.46
C TYR A 177 -7.69 -9.03 0.99
N GLY A 178 -7.75 -7.74 1.36
CA GLY A 178 -8.25 -7.41 2.70
C GLY A 178 -7.97 -6.00 3.18
N LEU A 179 -7.69 -5.87 4.47
CA LEU A 179 -7.68 -4.59 5.18
C LEU A 179 -6.36 -3.82 5.01
N ILE A 180 -6.48 -2.57 4.57
CA ILE A 180 -5.40 -1.58 4.53
C ILE A 180 -5.65 -0.52 5.61
N ALA A 181 -4.66 -0.24 6.45
CA ALA A 181 -4.70 0.86 7.40
C ALA A 181 -4.07 2.11 6.77
N SER A 182 -4.84 3.19 6.71
CA SER A 182 -4.44 4.46 6.11
C SER A 182 -4.38 5.56 7.16
N GLY A 183 -3.37 6.43 7.14
CA GLY A 183 -3.27 7.55 8.08
C GLY A 183 -2.25 8.61 7.67
N ASP A 184 -2.35 9.79 8.27
CA ASP A 184 -1.46 10.92 8.01
C ASP A 184 -0.08 10.75 8.70
N LYS A 185 0.03 9.80 9.64
CA LYS A 185 1.27 9.52 10.38
C LYS A 185 2.04 8.35 9.78
N LEU A 186 3.37 8.49 9.72
CA LEU A 186 4.26 7.41 9.29
C LEU A 186 4.61 6.49 10.46
N ILE A 187 4.43 5.17 10.28
CA ILE A 187 4.86 4.15 11.24
C ILE A 187 6.28 3.72 10.90
N LYS A 188 7.22 3.97 11.82
CA LYS A 188 8.68 3.74 11.64
C LYS A 188 9.25 2.65 12.56
N ASP A 189 8.41 1.91 13.29
CA ASP A 189 8.86 0.83 14.16
C ASP A 189 7.88 -0.34 14.24
N ALA A 190 8.44 -1.54 14.40
CA ALA A 190 7.68 -2.78 14.39
C ALA A 190 6.71 -2.90 15.58
N THR A 191 7.00 -2.24 16.71
CA THR A 191 6.15 -2.29 17.91
C THR A 191 4.86 -1.52 17.66
N SER A 192 4.96 -0.29 17.16
CA SER A 192 3.82 0.54 16.77
C SER A 192 2.97 -0.12 15.69
N ARG A 193 3.60 -0.69 14.65
CA ARG A 193 2.90 -1.50 13.63
C ARG A 193 2.12 -2.66 14.23
N ASN A 194 2.77 -3.45 15.07
CA ASN A 194 2.14 -4.63 15.67
C ASN A 194 0.99 -4.24 16.60
N LYS A 195 1.16 -3.14 17.36
CA LYS A 195 0.11 -2.56 18.19
C LYS A 195 -1.07 -2.11 17.34
N LEU A 196 -0.82 -1.36 16.26
CA LEU A 196 -1.88 -0.92 15.35
C LEU A 196 -2.66 -2.12 14.78
N ASN A 197 -1.96 -3.15 14.30
CA ASN A 197 -2.63 -4.36 13.80
C ASN A 197 -3.52 -4.99 14.88
N LYS A 198 -3.01 -5.13 16.11
CA LYS A 198 -3.77 -5.68 17.25
C LYS A 198 -5.00 -4.84 17.59
N ASP A 199 -4.84 -3.52 17.66
CA ASP A 199 -5.91 -2.58 18.00
C ASP A 199 -7.03 -2.57 16.93
N LEU A 200 -6.70 -2.96 15.68
CA LEU A 200 -7.64 -3.13 14.58
C LEU A 200 -8.13 -4.58 14.39
N GLY A 201 -7.94 -5.45 15.37
CA GLY A 201 -8.47 -6.83 15.35
C GLY A 201 -7.57 -7.86 14.66
N GLY A 202 -6.32 -7.51 14.37
CA GLY A 202 -5.29 -8.43 13.88
C GLY A 202 -5.30 -8.70 12.38
N GLY A 203 -6.22 -8.10 11.62
CA GLY A 203 -6.42 -8.37 10.19
C GLY A 203 -5.75 -7.39 9.22
N VAL A 204 -4.96 -6.42 9.68
CA VAL A 204 -4.32 -5.40 8.82
C VAL A 204 -3.23 -6.05 7.98
N LEU A 205 -3.26 -5.86 6.67
CA LEU A 205 -2.28 -6.43 5.74
C LEU A 205 -1.22 -5.41 5.30
N CYS A 206 -1.64 -4.15 5.14
CA CYS A 206 -0.82 -3.07 4.62
C CYS A 206 -1.08 -1.77 5.40
N ILE A 207 -0.04 -0.94 5.55
CA ILE A 207 -0.10 0.41 6.08
C ILE A 207 0.39 1.38 5.00
N GLU A 208 -0.37 2.45 4.76
CA GLU A 208 -0.06 3.50 3.78
C GLU A 208 -0.60 4.86 4.26
N MET A 209 -0.38 5.94 3.49
CA MET A 209 -0.59 7.31 3.99
C MET A 209 -1.58 8.18 3.22
N GLU A 210 -2.27 7.63 2.22
CA GLU A 210 -3.00 8.48 1.26
C GLU A 210 -4.46 8.07 1.00
N ALA A 211 -4.82 6.80 1.21
CA ALA A 211 -6.15 6.31 0.81
C ALA A 211 -7.31 6.94 1.60
N ALA A 212 -7.11 7.21 2.89
CA ALA A 212 -8.16 7.76 3.74
C ALA A 212 -8.58 9.18 3.34
N GLY A 213 -7.69 9.94 2.69
CA GLY A 213 -8.03 11.25 2.13
C GLY A 213 -8.83 11.18 0.82
N LEU A 214 -8.86 10.02 0.17
CA LEU A 214 -9.40 9.85 -1.17
C LEU A 214 -10.76 9.16 -1.21
N ILE A 215 -10.89 8.05 -0.49
CA ILE A 215 -11.96 7.05 -0.72
C ILE A 215 -13.37 7.61 -0.56
N ASN A 216 -13.56 8.62 0.28
CA ASN A 216 -14.88 9.22 0.48
C ASN A 216 -15.30 10.15 -0.66
N GLN A 217 -14.34 10.69 -1.43
CA GLN A 217 -14.57 11.64 -2.51
C GLN A 217 -14.45 11.00 -3.89
N PHE A 218 -13.84 9.82 -3.97
CA PHE A 218 -13.59 9.16 -5.24
C PHE A 218 -13.81 7.66 -5.15
N PRO A 219 -14.80 7.13 -5.88
CA PRO A 219 -15.09 5.70 -5.88
C PRO A 219 -13.89 4.91 -6.43
N CYS A 220 -13.12 4.28 -5.55
CA CYS A 220 -11.90 3.59 -5.94
C CYS A 220 -11.61 2.34 -5.11
N VAL A 221 -10.68 1.53 -5.61
CA VAL A 221 -9.99 0.47 -4.85
C VAL A 221 -8.52 0.87 -4.67
N VAL A 222 -7.94 0.49 -3.54
CA VAL A 222 -6.53 0.72 -3.22
C VAL A 222 -5.72 -0.53 -3.47
N ILE A 223 -4.59 -0.38 -4.17
CA ILE A 223 -3.69 -1.46 -4.57
C ILE A 223 -2.28 -1.03 -4.15
N ARG A 224 -1.67 -1.77 -3.22
CA ARG A 224 -0.34 -1.49 -2.70
C ARG A 224 0.61 -2.65 -2.96
N GLY A 225 1.71 -2.37 -3.65
CA GLY A 225 2.87 -3.24 -3.66
C GLY A 225 3.67 -3.06 -2.38
N ILE A 226 4.15 -4.15 -1.80
CA ILE A 226 4.81 -4.09 -0.49
C ILE A 226 6.30 -3.83 -0.65
N CYS A 227 6.75 -2.66 -0.18
CA CYS A 227 8.13 -2.19 -0.32
C CYS A 227 8.95 -2.21 0.99
N ASP A 228 8.27 -2.18 2.12
CA ASP A 228 8.88 -2.29 3.44
C ASP A 228 7.91 -2.96 4.41
N TYR A 229 8.25 -2.98 5.69
CA TYR A 229 7.43 -3.59 6.73
C TYR A 229 6.87 -2.59 7.74
N ALA A 230 6.76 -1.30 7.42
CA ALA A 230 6.37 -0.26 8.38
C ALA A 230 7.15 -0.38 9.70
N ASP A 231 8.46 -0.55 9.59
CA ASP A 231 9.38 -0.62 10.73
C ASP A 231 10.65 0.20 10.44
N SER A 232 11.66 0.08 11.31
CA SER A 232 12.86 0.89 11.21
C SER A 232 13.78 0.50 10.05
N HIS A 233 13.54 -0.65 9.40
CA HIS A 233 14.40 -1.22 8.35
C HIS A 233 13.87 -0.87 6.96
N LYS A 234 13.79 0.44 6.66
CA LYS A 234 13.40 0.89 5.31
C LYS A 234 14.31 0.25 4.26
N ASN A 235 13.69 -0.23 3.19
CA ASN A 235 14.40 -0.81 2.05
C ASN A 235 13.97 -0.13 0.75
N LYS A 236 14.75 0.87 0.34
CA LYS A 236 14.44 1.66 -0.87
C LYS A 236 14.53 0.83 -2.15
N ASP A 237 15.32 -0.24 -2.16
CA ASP A 237 15.53 -1.11 -3.33
C ASP A 237 14.23 -1.80 -3.76
N TRP A 238 13.27 -1.97 -2.85
CA TRP A 238 11.97 -2.58 -3.17
C TRP A 238 10.95 -1.61 -3.73
N GLN A 239 11.13 -0.29 -3.64
CA GLN A 239 10.08 0.67 -4.02
C GLN A 239 9.71 0.59 -5.50
N GLU A 240 10.71 0.58 -6.39
CA GLU A 240 10.47 0.50 -7.84
C GLU A 240 9.83 -0.84 -8.21
N HIS A 241 10.29 -1.94 -7.61
CA HIS A 241 9.73 -3.27 -7.83
C HIS A 241 8.28 -3.39 -7.33
N ALA A 242 8.02 -2.94 -6.11
CA ALA A 242 6.69 -2.93 -5.50
C ALA A 242 5.70 -2.08 -6.33
N ALA A 243 6.14 -0.92 -6.82
CA ALA A 243 5.31 -0.07 -7.68
C ALA A 243 4.93 -0.78 -8.99
N VAL A 244 5.89 -1.47 -9.64
CA VAL A 244 5.62 -2.22 -10.87
C VAL A 244 4.70 -3.42 -10.61
N ILE A 245 4.89 -4.13 -9.50
CA ILE A 245 4.00 -5.23 -9.12
C ILE A 245 2.57 -4.75 -8.86
N ALA A 246 2.39 -3.62 -8.15
CA ALA A 246 1.09 -3.00 -7.95
C ALA A 246 0.42 -2.60 -9.27
N ALA A 247 1.19 -2.01 -10.20
CA ALA A 247 0.72 -1.64 -11.53
C ALA A 247 0.36 -2.87 -12.39
N ALA A 248 1.12 -3.96 -12.28
CA ALA A 248 0.83 -5.22 -12.95
C ALA A 248 -0.49 -5.82 -12.44
N PHE A 249 -0.74 -5.79 -11.14
CA PHE A 249 -2.04 -6.19 -10.58
C PHE A 249 -3.18 -5.28 -11.08
N ALA A 250 -2.98 -3.95 -11.11
CA ALA A 250 -3.98 -3.02 -11.64
C ALA A 250 -4.33 -3.32 -13.11
N LYS A 251 -3.32 -3.61 -13.94
CA LYS A 251 -3.50 -4.07 -15.33
C LYS A 251 -4.29 -5.38 -15.39
N GLU A 252 -4.04 -6.31 -14.47
CA GLU A 252 -4.79 -7.56 -14.39
C GLU A 252 -6.25 -7.31 -14.04
N LEU A 253 -6.51 -6.53 -13.00
CA LEU A 253 -7.85 -6.20 -12.52
C LEU A 253 -8.71 -5.55 -13.61
N LEU A 254 -8.15 -4.61 -14.38
CA LEU A 254 -8.88 -3.93 -15.46
C LEU A 254 -9.41 -4.90 -16.54
N GLN A 255 -8.81 -6.09 -16.70
CA GLN A 255 -9.32 -7.10 -17.64
C GLN A 255 -10.57 -7.82 -17.14
N TYR A 256 -10.89 -7.71 -15.86
CA TYR A 256 -12.09 -8.30 -15.25
C TYR A 256 -13.21 -7.27 -15.04
N VAL A 257 -12.91 -5.98 -15.18
CA VAL A 257 -13.91 -4.91 -15.10
C VAL A 257 -14.76 -4.92 -16.37
N GLN A 258 -16.06 -5.19 -16.23
CA GLN A 258 -16.98 -5.23 -17.35
C GLN A 258 -17.39 -3.81 -17.77
N PRO A 259 -17.29 -3.44 -19.05
CA PRO A 259 -17.72 -2.12 -19.52
C PRO A 259 -19.19 -1.80 -19.18
N SER A 260 -20.07 -2.81 -19.25
CA SER A 260 -21.49 -2.69 -18.91
C SER A 260 -21.76 -2.33 -17.45
N ASP A 261 -20.91 -2.78 -16.53
CA ASP A 261 -21.01 -2.41 -15.11
C ASP A 261 -20.59 -0.94 -14.90
N ILE A 262 -19.65 -0.46 -15.70
CA ILE A 262 -19.20 0.93 -15.68
C ILE A 262 -20.23 1.86 -16.29
N GLU A 263 -20.91 1.46 -17.37
CA GLU A 263 -21.99 2.23 -17.98
C GLU A 263 -23.11 2.55 -16.99
N ARG A 264 -23.42 1.63 -16.08
CA ARG A 264 -24.45 1.77 -15.03
C ARG A 264 -24.02 2.61 -13.84
N GLN A 265 -22.74 2.89 -13.69
CA GLN A 265 -22.20 3.67 -12.57
C GLN A 265 -22.34 5.18 -12.84
N HIS A 266 -22.69 5.94 -11.80
CA HIS A 266 -22.70 7.41 -11.87
C HIS A 266 -21.27 7.94 -12.02
N PRO A 267 -21.07 9.05 -12.74
CA PRO A 267 -19.83 9.83 -12.69
C PRO A 267 -19.35 10.10 -11.27
N ALA A 268 -18.03 10.06 -11.06
CA ALA A 268 -17.42 10.32 -9.76
C ALA A 268 -17.69 11.74 -9.24
N LYS A 269 -17.97 12.71 -10.14
CA LYS A 269 -18.32 14.08 -9.77
C LYS A 269 -19.61 14.15 -8.95
N ASP A 270 -20.54 13.24 -9.21
CA ASP A 270 -21.82 13.19 -8.51
C ASP A 270 -21.63 12.76 -7.04
N THR A 271 -20.48 12.16 -6.70
CA THR A 271 -20.11 11.81 -5.31
C THR A 271 -19.56 13.01 -4.52
N LEU A 272 -19.12 14.07 -5.19
CA LEU A 272 -18.62 15.30 -4.54
C LEU A 272 -19.76 16.26 -4.16
N ASP A 273 -20.88 16.20 -4.88
CA ASP A 273 -22.02 17.12 -4.71
C ASP A 273 -22.96 16.71 -3.56
N ASP A 274 -22.82 15.51 -3.01
CA ASP A 274 -23.60 14.97 -1.89
C ASP A 274 -22.96 15.23 -0.50
N GLY A 275 -21.87 16.01 -0.44
CA GLY A 275 -21.05 16.26 0.76
C GLY A 275 -21.27 17.59 1.46
#